data_AF-A0A9X5XBL4-F1
#
_entry.id   AF-A0A9X5XBL4-F1
#
_cell.length_a   1.000
_cell.length_b   1.000
_cell.length_c   1.000
_cell.angle_alpha   90.00
_cell.angle_beta   90.00
_cell.angle_gamma   90.00
#
_symmetry.space_group_name_H-M   'P 1'
#
loop_
_entity.id
_entity.type
_entity.pdbx_description
1 polymer ?
#
loop_
_entity_poly.entity_id
_entity_poly.type
_entity_poly.pdbx_seq_one_letter_code
_entity_poly.pdbx_strand_id
1 'polypeptide(L)'
;YRATGPSRGSVLLNFGGPGVPGVPQLATGGKDFMPLTNGYDVVTFDPRGVGRSSPVSCGGGMGQGSDATGPATHDSSPEALLKQVRKDADECAKHSSPVLAHIGTVNASRDLDVIRQALGDKKLNYLGFSYGTRLGAVYASQFPDKTGRMVLDGVDTLTEPLSESGLVSAEGQQTALEDFLTWCTQDTSCPFGQDPRDARQRVARLVDSLDKNPVPTNFGQQFSGQDLVATMGLELFDRKGWPKLERSLASLVQDGDPSPLLQAAGGSALPHATYSGLVDPANVPPDNLESA
;
A
#
# COMPACT_ATOMS: atom_id res chain seq x y z
N TYR A 1 13.27 18.17 1.05
CA TYR A 1 13.30 19.41 1.84
C TYR A 1 14.70 19.64 2.37
N ARG A 2 15.20 20.88 2.34
CA ARG A 2 16.53 21.22 2.87
C ARG A 2 16.49 21.43 4.38
N ALA A 3 17.62 21.22 5.04
CA ALA A 3 17.82 21.59 6.43
C ALA A 3 17.60 23.11 6.62
N THR A 4 17.04 23.50 7.77
CA THR A 4 16.82 24.90 8.15
C THR A 4 18.09 25.60 8.67
N GLY A 5 19.21 24.88 8.74
CA GLY A 5 20.52 25.35 9.18
C GLY A 5 21.65 24.47 8.61
N PRO A 6 22.85 24.46 9.21
CA PRO A 6 23.94 23.58 8.77
C PRO A 6 23.49 22.11 8.74
N SER A 7 23.54 21.51 7.56
CA SER A 7 23.14 20.12 7.38
C SER A 7 24.15 19.17 8.03
N ARG A 8 23.64 18.17 8.74
CA ARG A 8 24.39 17.05 9.32
C ARG A 8 24.41 15.83 8.39
N GLY A 9 23.94 16.00 7.15
CA GLY A 9 23.70 14.97 6.15
C GLY A 9 22.22 14.85 5.82
N SER A 10 21.86 13.80 5.09
CA SER A 10 20.48 13.55 4.67
C SER A 10 19.82 12.45 5.51
N VAL A 11 18.49 12.51 5.61
CA VAL A 11 17.63 11.38 5.99
C VAL A 11 16.83 10.98 4.75
N LEU A 12 17.05 9.75 4.29
CA LEU A 12 16.34 9.18 3.15
C LEU A 12 15.09 8.43 3.63
N LEU A 13 13.93 8.81 3.09
CA LEU A 13 12.62 8.26 3.40
C LEU A 13 12.17 7.26 2.34
N ASN A 14 11.62 6.13 2.79
CA ASN A 14 10.84 5.22 1.94
C ASN A 14 9.53 4.85 2.65
N PHE A 15 8.42 4.95 1.92
CA PHE A 15 7.07 4.82 2.48
C PHE A 15 6.47 3.41 2.39
N GLY A 16 7.23 2.42 1.91
CA GLY A 16 6.78 1.04 1.84
C GLY A 16 5.95 0.71 0.60
N GLY A 17 4.86 -0.04 0.79
CA GLY A 17 4.11 -0.71 -0.28
C GLY A 17 4.40 -2.22 -0.29
N PRO A 18 5.26 -2.74 -1.19
CA PRO A 18 6.07 -2.05 -2.21
C PRO A 18 5.23 -1.41 -3.33
N GLY A 19 5.85 -0.60 -4.18
CA GLY A 19 5.18 0.03 -5.32
C GLY A 19 4.62 1.44 -5.07
N VAL A 20 4.73 1.96 -3.83
CA VAL A 20 4.32 3.32 -3.50
C VAL A 20 5.39 4.33 -3.94
N PRO A 21 5.08 5.32 -4.80
CA PRO A 21 6.02 6.36 -5.19
C PRO A 21 6.29 7.32 -4.03
N GLY A 22 7.56 7.50 -3.67
CA GLY A 22 7.95 8.30 -2.51
C GLY A 22 7.81 9.80 -2.74
N VAL A 23 8.05 10.28 -3.96
CA VAL A 23 7.99 11.72 -4.29
C VAL A 23 6.60 12.32 -4.02
N PRO A 24 5.49 11.80 -4.58
CA PRO A 24 4.15 12.32 -4.27
C PRO A 24 3.77 12.08 -2.81
N GLN A 25 4.22 11.00 -2.19
CA GLN A 25 3.92 10.71 -0.78
C GLN A 25 4.54 11.78 0.14
N LEU A 26 5.80 12.15 -0.09
CA LEU A 26 6.45 13.23 0.66
C LEU A 26 5.85 14.60 0.34
N ALA A 27 5.37 14.82 -0.88
CA ALA A 27 4.71 16.09 -1.24
C ALA A 27 3.39 16.29 -0.47
N THR A 28 2.59 15.23 -0.32
CA THR A 28 1.30 15.28 0.38
C THR A 28 1.44 15.19 1.90
N GLY A 29 2.31 14.31 2.39
CA GLY A 29 2.50 14.03 3.82
C GLY A 29 3.69 14.75 4.47
N GLY A 30 4.41 15.61 3.74
CA GLY A 30 5.71 16.16 4.14
C GLY A 30 5.74 16.89 5.47
N LYS A 31 4.60 17.45 5.90
CA LYS A 31 4.46 18.16 7.19
C LYS A 31 4.92 17.32 8.38
N ASP A 32 4.66 16.02 8.38
CA ASP A 32 4.97 15.12 9.48
C ASP A 32 6.49 14.90 9.64
N PHE A 33 7.25 15.15 8.56
CA PHE A 33 8.70 15.01 8.50
C PHE A 33 9.45 16.34 8.64
N MET A 34 8.74 17.47 8.70
CA MET A 34 9.38 18.79 8.82
C MET A 34 10.25 18.95 10.06
N PRO A 35 9.95 18.35 11.23
CA PRO A 35 10.86 18.39 12.38
C PRO A 35 12.27 17.84 12.08
N LEU A 36 12.42 16.92 11.13
CA LEU A 36 13.73 16.38 10.73
C LEU A 36 14.61 17.42 10.02
N THR A 37 14.00 18.45 9.40
CA THR A 37 14.74 19.54 8.74
C THR A 37 15.55 20.38 9.73
N ASN A 38 15.34 20.20 11.04
CA ASN A 38 16.24 20.70 12.07
C ASN A 38 17.57 19.92 12.10
N GLY A 39 18.39 20.15 11.08
CA GLY A 39 19.74 19.60 10.95
C GLY A 39 19.91 18.50 9.91
N TYR A 40 18.87 18.09 9.18
CA TYR A 40 19.00 17.13 8.08
C TYR A 40 18.30 17.60 6.80
N ASP A 41 18.88 17.26 5.65
CA ASP A 41 18.14 17.27 4.40
C ASP A 41 17.18 16.07 4.37
N VAL A 42 15.88 16.32 4.18
CA VAL A 42 14.87 15.26 4.08
C VAL A 42 14.68 14.91 2.62
N VAL A 43 15.03 13.70 2.25
CA VAL A 43 15.04 13.22 0.87
C VAL A 43 14.14 12.00 0.75
N THR A 44 13.48 11.84 -0.39
CA THR A 44 12.81 10.59 -0.78
C THR A 44 13.10 10.30 -2.24
N PHE A 45 12.67 9.14 -2.72
CA PHE A 45 12.87 8.68 -4.08
C PHE A 45 11.74 7.73 -4.47
N ASP A 46 11.53 7.56 -5.77
CA ASP A 46 10.70 6.49 -6.30
C ASP A 46 11.63 5.30 -6.57
N PRO A 47 11.39 4.11 -5.97
CA PRO A 47 12.21 2.92 -6.24
C PRO A 47 12.21 2.55 -7.73
N ARG A 48 13.24 1.82 -8.17
CA ARG A 48 13.26 1.19 -9.51
C ARG A 48 11.93 0.44 -9.78
N GLY A 49 11.35 0.63 -10.96
CA GLY A 49 10.05 0.02 -11.28
C GLY A 49 8.84 0.77 -10.75
N VAL A 50 9.01 1.93 -10.10
CA VAL A 50 7.94 2.67 -9.42
C VAL A 50 7.92 4.14 -9.84
N GLY A 51 6.72 4.70 -10.00
CA GLY A 51 6.52 6.14 -10.21
C GLY A 51 7.31 6.67 -11.40
N ARG A 52 8.23 7.60 -11.14
CA ARG A 52 9.06 8.24 -12.17
C ARG A 52 10.29 7.40 -12.57
N SER A 53 10.55 6.28 -11.92
CA SER A 53 11.78 5.50 -12.05
C SER A 53 11.56 4.23 -12.88
N SER A 54 11.36 4.39 -14.19
CA SER A 54 11.11 3.28 -15.15
C SER A 54 10.00 2.34 -14.65
N PRO A 55 8.74 2.82 -14.53
CA PRO A 55 7.67 2.08 -13.88
C PRO A 55 7.37 0.75 -14.59
N VAL A 56 7.11 -0.29 -13.79
CA VAL A 56 6.61 -1.57 -14.30
C VAL A 56 5.16 -1.40 -14.76
N SER A 57 4.84 -1.96 -15.91
CA SER A 57 3.48 -2.06 -16.44
C SER A 57 3.13 -3.52 -16.71
N CYS A 58 1.88 -3.90 -16.48
CA CYS A 58 1.34 -5.22 -16.78
C CYS A 58 0.19 -5.18 -17.79
N GLY A 59 0.16 -4.15 -18.63
CA GLY A 59 -1.00 -3.86 -19.48
C GLY A 59 -2.15 -3.23 -18.69
N GLY A 60 -3.08 -2.59 -19.40
CA GLY A 60 -4.07 -1.69 -18.78
C GLY A 60 -3.45 -0.32 -18.47
N GLY A 61 -4.17 0.77 -18.69
CA GLY A 61 -3.64 2.12 -18.44
C GLY A 61 -3.22 2.34 -16.98
N MET A 62 -2.40 3.35 -16.70
CA MET A 62 -2.10 3.78 -15.32
C MET A 62 -3.41 3.99 -14.54
N GLY A 63 -3.63 3.20 -13.48
CA GLY A 63 -4.87 3.21 -12.68
C GLY A 63 -5.92 2.15 -13.07
N GLN A 64 -5.60 1.28 -14.02
CA GLN A 64 -6.24 -0.03 -14.12
C GLN A 64 -5.31 -1.00 -13.42
N GLY A 65 -5.55 -1.24 -12.13
CA GLY A 65 -4.93 -2.35 -11.45
C GLY A 65 -5.27 -3.60 -12.23
N SER A 66 -4.29 -4.47 -12.40
CA SER A 66 -4.59 -5.80 -12.86
C SER A 66 -5.64 -6.41 -11.93
N ASP A 67 -6.68 -7.02 -12.50
CA ASP A 67 -7.66 -7.84 -11.78
C ASP A 67 -6.96 -8.91 -10.90
N ALA A 68 -5.67 -9.18 -11.17
CA ALA A 68 -4.73 -10.00 -10.39
C ALA A 68 -4.65 -9.68 -8.89
N THR A 69 -4.94 -8.44 -8.49
CA THR A 69 -4.85 -7.98 -7.09
C THR A 69 -6.22 -7.68 -6.46
N GLY A 70 -7.30 -7.86 -7.23
CA GLY A 70 -8.64 -7.83 -6.68
C GLY A 70 -8.87 -9.01 -5.74
N PRO A 71 -9.79 -8.89 -4.76
CA PRO A 71 -10.15 -10.03 -3.92
C PRO A 71 -10.55 -11.19 -4.82
N ALA A 72 -9.94 -12.37 -4.58
CA ALA A 72 -10.39 -13.59 -5.22
C ALA A 72 -11.89 -13.71 -4.97
N THR A 73 -12.68 -13.80 -6.04
CA THR A 73 -14.10 -14.07 -5.86
C THR A 73 -14.22 -15.39 -5.10
N HIS A 74 -15.10 -15.42 -4.10
CA HIS A 74 -15.31 -16.56 -3.19
C HIS A 74 -15.49 -17.91 -3.92
N ASP A 75 -15.84 -17.88 -5.21
CA ASP A 75 -16.14 -19.04 -6.05
C ASP A 75 -14.99 -19.49 -6.97
N SER A 76 -13.81 -18.87 -6.88
CA SER A 76 -12.66 -19.26 -7.72
C SER A 76 -11.87 -20.41 -7.09
N SER A 77 -11.74 -21.54 -7.81
CA SER A 77 -10.91 -22.65 -7.35
C SER A 77 -9.43 -22.23 -7.29
N PRO A 78 -8.59 -22.85 -6.44
CA PRO A 78 -7.15 -22.57 -6.41
C PRO A 78 -6.48 -22.69 -7.78
N GLU A 79 -6.93 -23.61 -8.64
CA GLU A 79 -6.46 -23.77 -10.01
C GLU A 79 -6.87 -22.61 -10.91
N ALA A 80 -8.10 -22.11 -10.78
CA ALA A 80 -8.58 -20.94 -11.52
C ALA A 80 -7.80 -19.69 -11.12
N LEU A 81 -7.56 -19.49 -9.82
CA LEU A 81 -6.75 -18.38 -9.30
C LEU A 81 -5.31 -18.48 -9.81
N LEU A 82 -4.68 -19.65 -9.72
CA LEU A 82 -3.32 -19.85 -10.22
C LEU A 82 -3.22 -19.61 -11.72
N LYS A 83 -4.24 -20.01 -12.50
CA LYS A 83 -4.31 -19.73 -13.93
C LYS A 83 -4.39 -18.22 -14.21
N GLN A 84 -5.17 -17.48 -13.42
CA GLN A 84 -5.29 -16.03 -13.53
C GLN A 84 -3.96 -15.34 -13.20
N VAL A 85 -3.36 -15.65 -12.05
CA VAL A 85 -2.05 -15.10 -11.64
C VAL A 85 -0.96 -15.36 -12.68
N ARG A 86 -0.94 -16.55 -13.30
CA ARG A 86 0.00 -16.84 -14.40
C ARG A 86 -0.23 -15.96 -15.62
N LYS A 87 -1.49 -15.78 -16.02
CA LYS A 87 -1.85 -14.90 -17.14
C LYS A 87 -1.40 -13.46 -16.86
N ASP A 88 -1.58 -12.99 -15.64
CA ASP A 88 -1.18 -11.64 -15.23
C ASP A 88 0.35 -11.47 -15.21
N ALA A 89 1.07 -12.49 -14.73
CA ALA A 89 2.53 -12.51 -14.78
C ALA A 89 3.06 -12.51 -16.22
N ASP A 90 2.42 -13.28 -17.13
CA ASP A 90 2.76 -13.28 -18.55
C ASP A 90 2.51 -11.90 -19.18
N GLU A 91 1.46 -11.20 -18.78
CA GLU A 91 1.18 -9.85 -19.26
C GLU A 91 2.21 -8.84 -18.74
N CYS A 92 2.56 -8.88 -17.44
CA CYS A 92 3.69 -8.12 -16.91
C CYS A 92 4.99 -8.38 -17.68
N ALA A 93 5.26 -9.64 -18.05
CA ALA A 93 6.45 -9.98 -18.81
C ALA A 93 6.44 -9.33 -20.20
N LYS A 94 5.32 -9.35 -20.94
CA LYS A 94 5.23 -8.70 -22.25
C LYS A 94 5.53 -7.19 -22.21
N HIS A 95 5.08 -6.51 -21.15
CA HIS A 95 5.20 -5.06 -21.02
C HIS A 95 6.44 -4.58 -20.25
N SER A 96 7.14 -5.46 -19.51
CA SER A 96 8.24 -5.03 -18.62
C SER A 96 9.36 -6.06 -18.42
N SER A 97 9.43 -7.12 -19.24
CA SER A 97 10.40 -8.23 -19.08
C SER A 97 11.85 -7.81 -18.75
N PRO A 98 12.48 -6.82 -19.43
CA PRO A 98 13.86 -6.43 -19.12
C PRO A 98 14.04 -5.88 -17.71
N VAL A 99 13.00 -5.26 -17.13
CA VAL A 99 13.05 -4.61 -15.83
C VAL A 99 12.70 -5.60 -14.70
N LEU A 100 11.79 -6.56 -14.94
CA LEU A 100 11.27 -7.47 -13.90
C LEU A 100 12.36 -8.27 -13.17
N ALA A 101 13.41 -8.70 -13.86
CA ALA A 101 14.52 -9.43 -13.24
C ALA A 101 15.34 -8.56 -12.26
N HIS A 102 15.17 -7.24 -12.30
CA HIS A 102 16.04 -6.28 -11.62
C HIS A 102 15.33 -5.38 -10.60
N ILE A 103 14.01 -5.48 -10.42
CA ILE A 103 13.23 -4.65 -9.47
C ILE A 103 13.25 -5.14 -8.01
N GLY A 104 13.83 -6.30 -7.75
CA GLY A 104 13.87 -6.88 -6.40
C GLY A 104 14.61 -6.03 -5.37
N THR A 105 14.27 -6.20 -4.10
CA THR A 105 14.80 -5.43 -2.95
C THR A 105 16.32 -5.41 -2.89
N VAL A 106 17.00 -6.51 -3.24
CA VAL A 106 18.47 -6.61 -3.26
C VAL A 106 19.09 -5.59 -4.22
N ASN A 107 18.46 -5.32 -5.35
CA ASN A 107 18.94 -4.31 -6.28
C ASN A 107 18.47 -2.91 -5.87
N ALA A 108 17.25 -2.76 -5.37
CA ALA A 108 16.78 -1.48 -4.83
C ALA A 108 17.65 -0.96 -3.68
N SER A 109 18.20 -1.85 -2.83
CA SER A 109 19.15 -1.43 -1.80
C SER A 109 20.50 -0.98 -2.35
N ARG A 110 20.91 -1.45 -3.54
CA ARG A 110 22.12 -0.92 -4.20
C ARG A 110 21.87 0.51 -4.69
N ASP A 111 20.65 0.84 -5.10
CA ASP A 111 20.29 2.22 -5.42
C ASP A 111 20.35 3.14 -4.20
N LEU A 112 20.00 2.65 -3.01
CA LEU A 112 20.19 3.42 -1.78
C LEU A 112 21.67 3.81 -1.58
N ASP A 113 22.63 2.95 -1.97
CA ASP A 113 24.06 3.30 -1.88
C ASP A 113 24.48 4.33 -2.93
N VAL A 114 23.91 4.27 -4.13
CA VAL A 114 24.11 5.28 -5.18
C VAL A 114 23.54 6.61 -4.75
N ILE A 115 22.31 6.64 -4.22
CA ILE A 115 21.64 7.83 -3.69
C ILE A 115 22.47 8.42 -2.55
N ARG A 116 22.93 7.61 -1.59
CA ARG A 116 23.80 8.05 -0.49
C ARG A 116 25.03 8.79 -1.02
N GLN A 117 25.70 8.25 -2.05
CA GLN A 117 26.87 8.87 -2.67
C GLN A 117 26.51 10.18 -3.38
N ALA A 118 25.40 10.21 -4.12
CA ALA A 118 24.91 11.40 -4.80
C ALA A 118 24.55 12.53 -3.83
N LEU A 119 24.08 12.18 -2.63
CA LEU A 119 23.82 13.12 -1.53
C LEU A 119 25.11 13.60 -0.83
N GLY A 120 26.27 13.01 -1.14
CA GLY A 120 27.55 13.32 -0.51
C GLY A 120 27.72 12.74 0.90
N ASP A 121 26.81 11.85 1.33
CA ASP A 121 26.80 11.31 2.68
C ASP A 121 27.75 10.12 2.82
N LYS A 122 28.59 10.11 3.85
CA LYS A 122 29.49 8.98 4.13
C LYS A 122 28.71 7.73 4.54
N LYS A 123 27.66 7.91 5.34
CA LYS A 123 26.76 6.86 5.84
C LYS A 123 25.32 7.23 5.55
N LEU A 124 24.48 6.25 5.20
CA LEU A 124 23.06 6.45 4.95
C LEU A 124 22.31 6.60 6.27
N ASN A 125 21.66 7.74 6.51
CA ASN A 125 20.59 7.82 7.49
C ASN A 125 19.26 7.55 6.80
N TYR A 126 18.44 6.67 7.37
CA TYR A 126 17.27 6.11 6.71
C TYR A 126 16.09 5.98 7.66
N LEU A 127 14.90 6.33 7.16
CA LEU A 127 13.63 6.06 7.82
C LEU A 127 12.73 5.33 6.82
N GLY A 128 12.48 4.06 7.11
CA GLY A 128 11.67 3.17 6.27
C GLY A 128 10.41 2.74 6.99
N PHE A 129 9.29 2.77 6.27
CA PHE A 129 7.98 2.33 6.75
C PHE A 129 7.54 1.07 6.04
N SER A 130 6.87 0.14 6.72
CA SER A 130 6.28 -1.06 6.10
C SER A 130 7.34 -1.83 5.28
N TYR A 131 7.12 -2.12 3.98
CA TYR A 131 8.14 -2.71 3.09
C TYR A 131 9.50 -1.95 3.09
N GLY A 132 9.50 -0.64 3.35
CA GLY A 132 10.73 0.15 3.51
C GLY A 132 11.62 -0.38 4.63
N THR A 133 11.05 -1.05 5.64
CA THR A 133 11.82 -1.71 6.69
C THR A 133 12.64 -2.90 6.15
N ARG A 134 12.04 -3.75 5.31
CA ARG A 134 12.73 -4.82 4.57
C ARG A 134 13.84 -4.24 3.70
N LEU A 135 13.57 -3.16 2.98
CA LEU A 135 14.59 -2.49 2.15
C LEU A 135 15.76 -1.95 2.97
N GLY A 136 15.47 -1.28 4.10
CA GLY A 136 16.48 -0.77 5.02
C GLY A 136 17.34 -1.90 5.64
N ALA A 137 16.71 -3.00 6.05
CA ALA A 137 17.40 -4.16 6.61
C ALA A 137 18.33 -4.83 5.57
N VAL A 138 17.87 -5.00 4.32
CA VAL A 138 18.69 -5.52 3.22
C VAL A 138 19.86 -4.59 2.90
N TYR A 139 19.67 -3.26 2.96
CA TYR A 139 20.77 -2.31 2.83
C TYR A 139 21.81 -2.46 3.94
N ALA A 140 21.36 -2.50 5.19
CA ALA A 140 22.26 -2.62 6.34
C ALA A 140 23.06 -3.93 6.32
N SER A 141 22.47 -5.00 5.78
CA SER A 141 23.15 -6.28 5.58
C SER A 141 24.19 -6.23 4.44
N GLN A 142 23.88 -5.60 3.31
CA GLN A 142 24.83 -5.48 2.18
C GLN A 142 25.93 -4.43 2.40
N PHE A 143 25.67 -3.39 3.19
CA PHE A 143 26.56 -2.23 3.35
C PHE A 143 26.73 -1.79 4.81
N PRO A 144 27.09 -2.69 5.74
CA PRO A 144 27.09 -2.39 7.19
C PRO A 144 27.97 -1.18 7.56
N ASP A 145 29.13 -1.04 6.93
CA ASP A 145 30.05 0.09 7.20
C ASP A 145 29.53 1.44 6.70
N LYS A 146 28.58 1.40 5.77
CA LYS A 146 27.93 2.59 5.17
C LYS A 146 26.57 2.87 5.80
N THR A 147 26.13 2.08 6.77
CA THR A 147 24.89 2.34 7.51
C THR A 147 25.13 3.37 8.62
N GLY A 148 24.28 4.40 8.62
CA GLY A 148 24.23 5.46 9.61
C GLY A 148 23.10 5.22 10.61
N ARG A 149 22.33 6.27 10.92
CA ARG A 149 21.15 6.16 11.78
C ARG A 149 19.99 5.59 10.99
N MET A 150 19.39 4.51 11.47
CA MET A 150 18.31 3.83 10.77
C MET A 150 17.13 3.63 11.70
N VAL A 151 15.93 3.99 11.23
CA VAL A 151 14.66 3.72 11.89
C VAL A 151 13.81 2.91 10.93
N LEU A 152 13.25 1.80 11.44
CA LEU A 152 12.42 0.87 10.70
C LEU A 152 11.08 0.78 11.45
N ASP A 153 10.02 1.32 10.86
CA ASP A 153 8.70 1.46 11.49
C ASP A 153 7.64 0.61 10.76
N GLY A 154 6.94 -0.26 11.49
CA GLY A 154 6.11 -1.32 10.93
C GLY A 154 6.94 -2.40 10.21
N VAL A 155 7.64 -3.23 10.99
CA VAL A 155 8.69 -4.14 10.48
C VAL A 155 8.13 -5.29 9.65
N ASP A 156 8.58 -5.38 8.41
CA ASP A 156 8.46 -6.52 7.49
C ASP A 156 9.71 -7.41 7.64
N THR A 157 9.52 -8.63 8.12
CA THR A 157 10.61 -9.55 8.49
C THR A 157 11.23 -10.23 7.27
N LEU A 158 12.53 -10.52 7.32
CA LEU A 158 13.25 -11.10 6.18
C LEU A 158 13.15 -12.63 6.10
N THR A 159 12.78 -13.29 7.20
CA THR A 159 13.00 -14.73 7.40
C THR A 159 11.73 -15.56 7.52
N GLU A 160 10.59 -14.92 7.76
CA GLU A 160 9.35 -15.65 8.03
C GLU A 160 8.73 -16.21 6.73
N PRO A 161 8.13 -17.42 6.79
CA PRO A 161 7.36 -17.95 5.68
C PRO A 161 6.14 -17.08 5.38
N LEU A 162 5.80 -16.91 4.09
CA LEU A 162 4.65 -16.09 3.67
C LEU A 162 3.32 -16.54 4.30
N SER A 163 3.15 -17.84 4.53
CA SER A 163 1.96 -18.38 5.19
C SER A 163 1.84 -17.92 6.65
N GLU A 164 2.96 -17.85 7.36
CA GLU A 164 3.01 -17.40 8.76
C GLU A 164 2.82 -15.89 8.84
N SER A 165 3.45 -15.12 7.95
CA SER A 165 3.20 -13.69 7.81
C SER A 165 1.72 -13.40 7.54
N GLY A 166 1.06 -14.21 6.71
CA GLY A 166 -0.37 -14.11 6.44
C GLY A 166 -1.23 -14.33 7.68
N LEU A 167 -0.91 -15.34 8.49
CA LEU A 167 -1.64 -15.60 9.75
C LEU A 167 -1.50 -14.44 10.75
N VAL A 168 -0.28 -13.97 10.97
CA VAL A 168 -0.01 -12.83 11.88
C VAL A 168 -0.71 -11.56 11.36
N SER A 169 -0.72 -11.34 10.05
CA SER A 169 -1.45 -10.21 9.45
C SER A 169 -2.95 -10.31 9.71
N ALA A 170 -3.54 -11.51 9.59
CA ALA A 170 -4.96 -11.73 9.87
C ALA A 170 -5.29 -11.50 11.35
N GLU A 171 -4.45 -11.97 12.28
CA GLU A 171 -4.60 -11.72 13.72
C GLU A 171 -4.52 -10.22 14.05
N GLY A 172 -3.56 -9.51 13.45
CA GLY A 172 -3.43 -8.06 13.59
C GLY A 172 -4.67 -7.32 13.07
N GLN A 173 -5.20 -7.73 11.91
CA GLN A 173 -6.40 -7.14 11.34
C GLN A 173 -7.65 -7.41 12.19
N GLN A 174 -7.77 -8.62 12.74
CA GLN A 174 -8.84 -8.98 13.66
C GLN A 174 -8.77 -8.14 14.94
N THR A 175 -7.58 -7.92 15.48
CA THR A 175 -7.36 -7.04 16.64
C THR A 175 -7.81 -5.61 16.34
N ALA A 176 -7.41 -5.07 15.18
CA ALA A 176 -7.81 -3.72 14.76
C ALA A 176 -9.33 -3.60 14.56
N LEU A 177 -9.98 -4.63 14.01
CA LEU A 177 -11.44 -4.69 13.90
C LEU A 177 -12.11 -4.68 15.27
N GLU A 178 -11.64 -5.48 16.22
CA GLU A 178 -12.21 -5.53 17.58
C GLU A 178 -12.02 -4.21 18.33
N ASP A 179 -10.87 -3.56 18.17
CA ASP A 179 -10.59 -2.22 18.65
C ASP A 179 -11.57 -1.18 18.07
N PHE A 180 -11.77 -1.21 16.75
CA PHE A 180 -12.73 -0.34 16.07
C PHE A 180 -14.15 -0.57 16.54
N LEU A 181 -14.60 -1.82 16.68
CA LEU A 181 -15.96 -2.13 17.14
C LEU A 181 -16.18 -1.73 18.60
N THR A 182 -15.16 -1.89 19.46
CA THR A 182 -15.18 -1.43 20.85
C THR A 182 -15.30 0.09 20.93
N TRP A 183 -14.66 0.82 20.01
CA TRP A 183 -14.79 2.27 19.90
C TRP A 183 -16.15 2.67 19.31
N CYS A 184 -16.55 2.07 18.19
CA CYS A 184 -17.79 2.37 17.46
C CYS A 184 -19.01 2.20 18.36
N THR A 185 -19.11 1.08 19.07
CA THR A 185 -20.27 0.76 19.93
C THR A 185 -20.49 1.72 21.11
N GLN A 186 -19.55 2.63 21.38
CA GLN A 186 -19.76 3.73 22.33
C GLN A 186 -20.58 4.88 21.71
N ASP A 187 -20.64 4.96 20.39
CA ASP A 187 -21.49 5.89 19.64
C ASP A 187 -22.87 5.25 19.38
N THR A 188 -23.92 6.03 19.61
CA THR A 188 -25.29 5.65 19.24
C THR A 188 -25.48 5.46 17.74
N SER A 189 -24.59 6.05 16.95
CA SER A 189 -24.57 6.03 15.48
C SER A 189 -23.94 4.75 14.91
N CYS A 190 -23.32 3.92 15.75
CA CYS A 190 -22.67 2.71 15.29
C CYS A 190 -23.68 1.78 14.60
N PRO A 191 -23.45 1.39 13.32
CA PRO A 191 -24.43 0.61 12.56
C PRO A 191 -24.57 -0.82 13.06
N PHE A 192 -23.69 -1.26 13.97
CA PHE A 192 -23.69 -2.58 14.55
C PHE A 192 -24.24 -2.62 15.99
N GLY A 193 -24.82 -1.52 16.47
CA GLY A 193 -25.36 -1.40 17.81
C GLY A 193 -24.31 -1.05 18.86
N GLN A 194 -24.65 -1.25 20.14
CA GLN A 194 -23.87 -0.77 21.30
C GLN A 194 -23.21 -1.90 22.12
N ASP A 195 -23.29 -3.15 21.66
CA ASP A 195 -22.58 -4.29 22.26
C ASP A 195 -21.45 -4.77 21.31
N PRO A 196 -20.18 -4.73 21.73
CA PRO A 196 -19.04 -5.16 20.91
C PRO A 196 -19.11 -6.61 20.43
N ARG A 197 -19.66 -7.53 21.23
CA ARG A 197 -19.71 -8.96 20.87
C ARG A 197 -20.76 -9.20 19.80
N ASP A 198 -21.91 -8.58 19.93
CA ASP A 198 -22.97 -8.60 18.93
C ASP A 198 -22.51 -7.88 17.65
N ALA A 199 -21.77 -6.78 17.78
CA ALA A 199 -21.26 -6.02 16.66
C ALA A 199 -20.35 -6.87 15.76
N ARG A 200 -19.44 -7.65 16.36
CA ARG A 200 -18.58 -8.59 15.62
C ARG A 200 -19.38 -9.60 14.81
N GLN A 201 -20.43 -10.17 15.39
CA GLN A 201 -21.29 -11.12 14.68
C GLN A 201 -22.10 -10.44 13.56
N ARG A 202 -22.49 -9.17 13.73
CA ARG A 202 -23.19 -8.40 12.70
C ARG A 202 -22.29 -8.11 11.50
N VAL A 203 -21.02 -7.79 11.73
CA VAL A 203 -20.02 -7.66 10.65
C VAL A 203 -19.89 -8.97 9.88
N ALA A 204 -19.70 -10.11 10.56
CA ALA A 204 -19.61 -11.41 9.90
C ALA A 204 -20.86 -11.75 9.08
N ARG A 205 -22.06 -11.51 9.62
CA ARG A 205 -23.32 -11.70 8.88
C ARG A 205 -23.46 -10.76 7.68
N LEU A 206 -22.95 -9.54 7.77
CA LEU A 206 -22.95 -8.59 6.65
C LEU A 206 -22.05 -9.08 5.52
N VAL A 207 -20.85 -9.55 5.84
CA VAL A 207 -19.93 -10.17 4.87
C VAL A 207 -20.61 -11.37 4.19
N ASP A 208 -21.14 -12.32 4.96
CA ASP A 208 -21.83 -13.51 4.42
C ASP A 208 -23.04 -13.15 3.54
N SER A 209 -23.75 -12.07 3.90
CA SER A 209 -24.91 -11.59 3.13
C SER A 209 -24.49 -11.00 1.79
N LEU A 210 -23.41 -10.21 1.77
CA LEU A 210 -22.87 -9.58 0.57
C LEU A 210 -22.18 -10.58 -0.35
N ASP A 211 -21.57 -11.63 0.18
CA ASP A 211 -21.03 -12.73 -0.65
C ASP A 211 -22.14 -13.49 -1.38
N LYS A 212 -23.33 -13.61 -0.77
CA LYS A 212 -24.51 -14.24 -1.41
C LYS A 212 -25.28 -13.31 -2.33
N ASN A 213 -25.41 -12.05 -1.93
CA ASN A 213 -26.21 -11.02 -2.61
C ASN A 213 -25.41 -9.72 -2.62
N PRO A 214 -24.42 -9.60 -3.53
CA PRO A 214 -23.64 -8.38 -3.63
C PRO A 214 -24.51 -7.20 -4.05
N VAL A 215 -24.09 -6.00 -3.66
CA VAL A 215 -24.82 -4.76 -3.99
C VAL A 215 -24.16 -4.05 -5.17
N PRO A 216 -24.93 -3.42 -6.06
CA PRO A 216 -24.36 -2.71 -7.21
C PRO A 216 -23.58 -1.46 -6.75
N THR A 217 -22.48 -1.18 -7.42
CA THR A 217 -21.75 0.08 -7.29
C THR A 217 -22.27 1.10 -8.30
N ASN A 218 -21.98 2.38 -8.07
CA ASN A 218 -22.28 3.46 -9.03
C ASN A 218 -21.56 3.28 -10.39
N PHE A 219 -20.59 2.36 -10.49
CA PHE A 219 -19.86 2.02 -11.71
C PHE A 219 -20.38 0.75 -12.39
N GLY A 220 -21.48 0.17 -11.90
CA GLY A 220 -22.10 -1.04 -12.46
C GLY A 220 -21.40 -2.35 -12.10
N GLN A 221 -20.34 -2.30 -11.30
CA GLN A 221 -19.72 -3.49 -10.70
C GLN A 221 -20.50 -3.95 -9.47
N GLN A 222 -20.21 -5.15 -8.98
CA GLN A 222 -20.78 -5.71 -7.76
C GLN A 222 -19.83 -5.49 -6.59
N PHE A 223 -20.37 -5.15 -5.42
CA PHE A 223 -19.64 -5.04 -4.15
C PHE A 223 -20.03 -6.22 -3.25
N SER A 224 -19.06 -7.13 -3.06
CA SER A 224 -19.18 -8.38 -2.32
C SER A 224 -18.77 -8.25 -0.85
N GLY A 225 -18.91 -9.33 -0.08
CA GLY A 225 -18.40 -9.40 1.29
C GLY A 225 -16.87 -9.33 1.31
N GLN A 226 -16.21 -9.90 0.32
CA GLN A 226 -14.75 -9.79 0.19
C GLN A 226 -14.29 -8.35 -0.10
N ASP A 227 -15.06 -7.57 -0.87
CA ASP A 227 -14.78 -6.14 -1.07
C ASP A 227 -14.94 -5.34 0.23
N LEU A 228 -15.93 -5.71 1.06
CA LEU A 228 -16.10 -5.13 2.40
C LEU A 228 -14.90 -5.46 3.30
N VAL A 229 -14.47 -6.73 3.34
CA VAL A 229 -13.30 -7.16 4.12
C VAL A 229 -12.05 -6.40 3.69
N ALA A 230 -11.78 -6.31 2.39
CA ALA A 230 -10.64 -5.59 1.84
C ALA A 230 -10.69 -4.09 2.20
N THR A 231 -11.85 -3.45 2.04
CA THR A 231 -12.04 -2.03 2.35
C THR A 231 -11.88 -1.74 3.84
N MET A 232 -12.51 -2.53 4.70
CA MET A 232 -12.32 -2.42 6.15
C MET A 232 -10.86 -2.65 6.53
N GLY A 233 -10.19 -3.61 5.89
CA GLY A 233 -8.76 -3.87 6.06
C GLY A 233 -7.92 -2.59 5.96
N LEU A 234 -8.13 -1.83 4.89
CA LEU A 234 -7.44 -0.58 4.58
C LEU A 234 -7.78 0.57 5.53
N GLU A 235 -9.05 0.70 5.92
CA GLU A 235 -9.50 1.82 6.76
C GLU A 235 -9.14 1.63 8.25
N LEU A 236 -8.82 0.41 8.67
CA LEU A 236 -8.45 0.10 10.04
C LEU A 236 -7.00 0.45 10.40
N PHE A 237 -6.16 0.83 9.42
CA PHE A 237 -4.74 1.18 9.65
C PHE A 237 -4.54 2.46 10.48
N ASP A 238 -5.44 3.45 10.38
CA ASP A 238 -5.34 4.72 11.14
C ASP A 238 -6.64 5.00 11.89
N ARG A 239 -6.54 5.11 13.23
CA ARG A 239 -7.67 5.44 14.10
C ARG A 239 -8.31 6.79 13.77
N LYS A 240 -7.59 7.72 13.13
CA LYS A 240 -8.16 8.99 12.65
C LYS A 240 -9.23 8.78 11.57
N GLY A 241 -9.17 7.66 10.85
CA GLY A 241 -10.15 7.27 9.83
C GLY A 241 -11.44 6.68 10.40
N TRP A 242 -11.45 6.21 11.65
CA TRP A 242 -12.58 5.47 12.23
C TRP A 242 -13.94 6.18 12.16
N PRO A 243 -14.06 7.50 12.43
CA PRO A 243 -15.35 8.20 12.27
C PRO A 243 -15.84 8.29 10.81
N LYS A 244 -14.93 8.24 9.84
CA LYS A 244 -15.31 8.16 8.41
C LYS A 244 -15.74 6.74 8.07
N LEU A 245 -15.02 5.73 8.57
CA LEU A 245 -15.35 4.32 8.38
C LEU A 245 -16.73 4.00 8.96
N GLU A 246 -17.04 4.43 10.19
CA GLU A 246 -18.35 4.25 10.82
C GLU A 246 -19.49 4.79 9.94
N ARG A 247 -19.38 6.04 9.48
CA ARG A 247 -20.40 6.65 8.60
C ARG A 247 -20.54 5.91 7.28
N SER A 248 -19.43 5.42 6.73
CA SER A 248 -19.43 4.67 5.46
C SER A 248 -20.10 3.29 5.63
N LEU A 249 -19.85 2.62 6.76
CA LEU A 249 -20.51 1.37 7.13
C LEU A 249 -22.00 1.59 7.44
N ALA A 250 -22.37 2.72 8.04
CA ALA A 250 -23.76 3.06 8.27
C ALA A 250 -24.53 3.23 6.97
N SER A 251 -23.95 3.92 5.98
CA SER A 251 -24.55 4.04 4.64
C SER A 251 -24.77 2.67 3.97
N LEU A 252 -23.78 1.77 4.07
CA LEU A 252 -23.94 0.41 3.55
C LEU A 252 -25.03 -0.38 4.29
N VAL A 253 -25.05 -0.33 5.63
CA VAL A 253 -26.00 -1.12 6.45
C VAL A 253 -27.43 -0.59 6.35
N GLN A 254 -27.61 0.73 6.26
CA GLN A 254 -28.93 1.37 6.27
C GLN A 254 -29.52 1.51 4.86
N ASP A 255 -28.69 1.89 3.89
CA ASP A 255 -29.14 2.26 2.55
C ASP A 255 -28.71 1.26 1.47
N GLY A 256 -27.84 0.31 1.80
CA GLY A 256 -27.25 -0.60 0.81
C GLY A 256 -26.24 0.07 -0.13
N ASP A 257 -25.76 1.27 0.21
CA ASP A 257 -24.84 2.06 -0.63
C ASP A 257 -23.36 1.80 -0.27
N PRO A 258 -22.58 1.11 -1.13
CA PRO A 258 -21.15 0.89 -0.91
C PRO A 258 -20.28 2.09 -1.31
N SER A 259 -20.84 3.14 -1.90
CA SER A 259 -20.09 4.24 -2.51
C SER A 259 -19.15 4.97 -1.54
N PRO A 260 -19.54 5.27 -0.29
CA PRO A 260 -18.63 5.90 0.66
C PRO A 260 -17.42 5.03 1.01
N LEU A 261 -17.60 3.71 1.10
CA LEU A 261 -16.53 2.75 1.35
C LEU A 261 -15.57 2.69 0.16
N LEU A 262 -16.09 2.64 -1.07
CA LEU A 262 -15.28 2.65 -2.29
C LEU A 262 -14.49 3.95 -2.45
N GLN A 263 -15.08 5.10 -2.09
CA GLN A 263 -14.37 6.38 -2.10
C GLN A 263 -13.29 6.46 -1.02
N ALA A 264 -13.51 5.81 0.13
CA ALA A 264 -12.52 5.74 1.20
C ALA A 264 -11.32 4.87 0.78
N ALA A 265 -11.58 3.66 0.28
CA ALA A 265 -10.56 2.75 -0.24
C ALA A 265 -9.85 3.31 -1.50
N GLY A 266 -10.54 4.05 -2.37
CA GLY A 266 -9.97 4.71 -3.55
C GLY A 266 -9.01 5.87 -3.25
N GLY A 267 -8.97 6.37 -2.01
CA GLY A 267 -7.98 7.33 -1.55
C GLY A 267 -6.69 6.68 -1.02
N SER A 268 -6.64 5.35 -0.84
CA SER A 268 -5.52 4.68 -0.18
C SER A 268 -5.07 3.35 -0.78
N ALA A 269 -5.87 2.61 -1.56
CA ALA A 269 -5.41 1.33 -2.14
C ALA A 269 -6.33 0.64 -3.18
N LEU A 270 -7.42 1.23 -3.69
CA LEU A 270 -8.04 0.70 -4.92
C LEU A 270 -7.29 1.22 -6.15
N PRO A 271 -7.19 0.44 -7.24
CA PRO A 271 -6.40 0.84 -8.40
C PRO A 271 -6.89 2.13 -9.09
N HIS A 272 -8.07 2.61 -8.72
CA HIS A 272 -8.72 3.78 -9.28
C HIS A 272 -8.24 5.13 -8.74
N ALA A 273 -7.15 5.18 -7.97
CA ALA A 273 -6.44 6.43 -7.77
C ALA A 273 -5.83 6.86 -9.12
N THR A 274 -6.58 7.63 -9.90
CA THR A 274 -6.04 8.42 -11.00
C THR A 274 -5.04 9.40 -10.40
N TYR A 275 -3.77 9.00 -10.32
CA TYR A 275 -2.68 9.94 -10.19
C TYR A 275 -2.69 10.78 -11.48
N SER A 276 -3.35 11.94 -11.42
CA SER A 276 -3.26 12.94 -12.48
C SER A 276 -1.78 13.19 -12.77
N GLY A 277 -1.41 12.92 -14.01
CA GLY A 277 -0.06 12.85 -14.58
C GLY A 277 1.02 13.64 -13.83
N LEU A 278 1.96 12.89 -13.26
CA LEU A 278 3.29 13.41 -12.91
C LEU A 278 4.42 12.74 -13.71
N VAL A 279 4.05 11.88 -14.67
CA VAL A 279 4.90 11.35 -15.73
C VAL A 279 4.14 11.57 -17.04
N ASP A 280 4.63 12.49 -17.86
CA ASP A 280 4.24 12.58 -19.27
C ASP A 280 4.44 11.19 -19.91
N PRO A 281 3.49 10.65 -20.69
CA PRO A 281 3.72 9.46 -21.51
C PRO A 281 5.03 9.52 -22.33
N ALA A 282 5.48 10.72 -22.71
CA ALA A 282 6.79 10.94 -23.36
C ALA A 282 8.01 10.73 -22.46
N ASN A 283 7.83 10.63 -21.14
CA ASN A 283 8.87 10.35 -20.14
C ASN A 283 8.93 8.86 -19.76
N VAL A 284 8.06 8.00 -20.33
CA VAL A 284 8.32 6.56 -20.35
C VAL A 284 9.44 6.33 -21.35
N PRO A 285 10.59 5.79 -20.93
CA PRO A 285 11.70 5.54 -21.85
C PRO A 285 11.25 4.70 -23.06
N PRO A 286 11.65 5.06 -24.29
CA PRO A 286 11.21 4.39 -25.52
C PRO A 286 11.68 2.92 -25.63
N ASP A 287 12.56 2.46 -24.74
CA ASP A 287 12.96 1.06 -24.58
C ASP A 287 11.92 0.20 -23.82
N ASN A 288 10.86 0.82 -23.28
CA ASN A 288 9.67 0.16 -22.74
C ASN A 288 8.48 0.16 -23.71
N LEU A 289 8.66 0.60 -24.96
CA LEU A 289 7.62 0.45 -25.98
C LEU A 289 7.68 -0.96 -26.56
N GLU A 290 6.52 -1.63 -26.49
CA GLU A 290 6.14 -2.90 -27.12
C GLU A 290 7.29 -3.68 -27.76
N SER A 291 7.72 -4.75 -27.09
CA SER A 291 8.48 -5.79 -27.77
C SER A 291 7.59 -6.42 -28.85
N ALA A 292 7.98 -6.22 -30.11
CA ALA A 292 7.41 -6.85 -31.29
C ALA A 292 7.60 -8.38 -31.28
#